data_AF-A0AAU7XRA6-F1
#
_entry.id   AF-A0AAU7XRA6-F1
#
_cell.length_a   1.000
_cell.length_b   1.000
_cell.length_c   1.000
_cell.angle_alpha   90.00
_cell.angle_beta   90.00
_cell.angle_gamma   90.00
#
_symmetry.space_group_name_H-M   'P 1'
#
loop_
_entity.id
_entity.type
_entity.pdbx_description
1 polymer ?
#
loop_
_entity_poly.entity_id
_entity_poly.type
_entity_poly.pdbx_seq_one_letter_code
_entity_poly.pdbx_strand_id
1 'polypeptide(L)'
;MSKQSTVPNRYRAGFIDALDARTSIAQEMRARYAEVVSDLGGEASIGYVKRGIIERYLWAEYWLRTQERQLAEGNEIDIGKYVQASNNIVALSNKLGLERVQREVSLSDYLAKREGS
;
A
#
# COMPACT_ATOMS: atom_id res chain seq x y z
N MET A 1 10.98 33.92 14.29
CA MET A 1 11.90 33.12 13.44
C MET A 1 11.76 31.67 13.84
N SER A 2 11.10 30.84 13.03
CA SER A 2 10.91 29.42 13.33
C SER A 2 12.23 28.67 13.16
N LYS A 3 12.59 27.90 14.17
CA LYS A 3 13.79 27.07 14.23
C LYS A 3 13.68 26.03 13.11
N GLN A 4 14.41 26.23 12.02
CA GLN A 4 14.51 25.25 10.95
C GLN A 4 15.11 23.98 11.54
N SER A 5 14.27 22.96 11.71
CA SER A 5 14.71 21.61 12.01
C SER A 5 15.71 21.20 10.93
N THR A 6 16.95 20.94 11.33
CA THR A 6 18.01 20.45 10.46
C THR A 6 17.50 19.23 9.69
N VAL A 7 17.33 19.39 8.37
CA VAL A 7 16.95 18.29 7.48
C VAL A 7 18.07 17.25 7.57
N PRO A 8 17.78 16.00 7.95
CA PRO A 8 18.81 14.97 8.08
C PRO A 8 19.57 14.79 6.77
N ASN A 9 20.91 14.77 6.84
CA ASN A 9 21.82 14.66 5.69
C ASN A 9 21.78 13.27 4.99
N ARG A 10 20.93 12.36 5.49
CA ARG A 10 20.51 11.12 4.83
C ARG A 10 19.01 10.99 5.04
N TYR A 11 18.25 10.79 3.96
CA TYR A 11 16.83 10.43 4.11
C TYR A 11 16.77 9.12 4.93
N ARG A 12 15.93 9.06 5.96
CA ARG A 12 15.66 7.83 6.70
C ARG A 12 14.28 7.35 6.29
N ALA A 13 14.21 6.13 5.75
CA ALA A 13 12.99 5.34 5.80
C ALA A 13 12.62 5.15 7.28
N GLY A 14 11.34 5.10 7.60
CA GLY A 14 10.87 4.98 8.97
C GLY A 14 9.67 5.84 9.32
N PHE A 15 8.78 6.15 8.36
CA PHE A 15 7.48 6.72 8.75
C PHE A 15 6.71 5.77 9.67
N ILE A 16 6.86 4.46 9.45
CA ILE A 16 6.27 3.41 10.30
C ILE A 16 7.10 3.24 11.59
N ASP A 17 8.43 3.28 11.49
CA ASP A 17 9.31 3.15 12.65
C ASP A 17 9.17 4.33 13.63
N ALA A 18 8.84 5.51 13.12
CA ALA A 18 8.59 6.72 13.89
C ALA A 18 7.23 6.74 14.62
N LEU A 19 6.33 5.77 14.36
CA LEU A 19 5.08 5.65 15.10
C LEU A 19 5.33 5.14 16.52
N ASP A 20 4.55 5.64 17.49
CA ASP A 20 4.54 5.06 18.83
C ASP A 20 4.05 3.61 18.74
N ALA A 21 4.97 2.69 19.01
CA ALA A 21 4.80 1.24 18.89
C ALA A 21 3.63 0.67 19.71
N ARG A 22 3.13 1.43 20.69
CA ARG A 22 1.99 1.03 21.54
C ARG A 22 0.64 1.28 20.90
N THR A 23 0.60 2.08 19.83
CA THR A 23 -0.64 2.36 19.11
C THR A 23 -1.01 1.19 18.20
N SER A 24 -2.31 0.89 18.09
CA SER A 24 -2.80 -0.18 17.22
C SER A 24 -2.37 0.02 15.76
N ILE A 25 -2.35 1.27 15.30
CA ILE A 25 -1.88 1.65 13.96
C ILE A 25 -0.40 1.30 13.75
N ALA A 26 0.47 1.54 14.74
CA ALA A 26 1.90 1.22 14.59
C ALA A 26 2.14 -0.29 14.49
N GLN A 27 1.41 -1.08 15.28
CA GLN A 27 1.49 -2.54 15.24
C GLN A 27 0.99 -3.08 13.90
N GLU A 28 -0.14 -2.59 13.43
CA GLU A 28 -0.72 -2.96 12.13
C GLU A 28 0.21 -2.60 10.97
N MET A 29 0.73 -1.37 10.94
CA MET A 29 1.61 -0.91 9.87
C MET A 29 2.93 -1.70 9.84
N ARG A 30 3.50 -2.06 10.99
CA ARG A 30 4.70 -2.90 11.07
C ARG A 30 4.44 -4.32 10.59
N ALA A 31 3.32 -4.92 11.01
CA ALA A 31 2.94 -6.26 10.56
C ALA A 31 2.77 -6.28 9.03
N ARG A 32 2.00 -5.34 8.47
CA ARG A 32 1.82 -5.22 7.01
C ARG A 32 3.12 -4.95 6.27
N TYR A 33 4.02 -4.13 6.84
CA TYR A 33 5.34 -3.90 6.25
C TYR A 33 6.15 -5.19 6.14
N ALA A 34 6.17 -5.99 7.20
CA ALA A 34 6.86 -7.28 7.20
C ALA A 34 6.29 -8.25 6.15
N GLU A 35 4.96 -8.32 6.02
CA GLU A 35 4.29 -9.13 4.99
C GLU A 35 4.68 -8.67 3.58
N VAL A 36 4.57 -7.37 3.28
CA VAL A 36 4.94 -6.83 1.95
C VAL A 36 6.43 -7.06 1.65
N VAL A 37 7.31 -6.89 2.63
CA VAL A 37 8.74 -7.17 2.46
C VAL A 37 8.99 -8.66 2.20
N SER A 38 8.29 -9.54 2.91
CA SER A 38 8.36 -10.99 2.72
C SER A 38 7.96 -11.37 1.28
N ASP A 39 6.83 -10.87 0.80
CA ASP A 39 6.34 -11.10 -0.57
C ASP A 39 7.31 -10.61 -1.64
N LEU A 40 8.08 -9.56 -1.34
CA LEU A 40 9.08 -8.97 -2.24
C LEU A 40 10.47 -9.64 -2.15
N GLY A 41 10.58 -10.77 -1.45
CA GLY A 41 11.81 -11.56 -1.35
C GLY A 41 12.63 -11.31 -0.07
N GLY A 42 12.04 -10.68 0.94
CA GLY A 42 12.62 -10.48 2.26
C GLY A 42 13.56 -9.27 2.38
N GLU A 43 13.93 -8.92 3.61
CA GLU A 43 14.66 -7.68 3.95
C GLU A 43 15.96 -7.44 3.15
N ALA A 44 16.67 -8.52 2.81
CA ALA A 44 17.92 -8.46 2.04
C ALA A 44 17.72 -8.05 0.57
N SER A 45 16.53 -8.28 0.00
CA SER A 45 16.20 -7.91 -1.39
C SER A 45 15.73 -6.45 -1.50
N ILE A 46 15.43 -5.79 -0.37
CA ILE A 46 14.81 -4.46 -0.35
C ILE A 46 15.85 -3.36 -0.20
N GLY A 47 16.22 -2.79 -1.34
CA GLY A 47 16.99 -1.57 -1.42
C GLY A 47 16.25 -0.36 -0.84
N TYR A 48 17.01 0.67 -0.48
CA TYR A 48 16.53 1.87 0.20
C TYR A 48 15.32 2.57 -0.46
N VAL A 49 15.35 2.77 -1.78
CA VAL A 49 14.26 3.42 -2.50
C VAL A 49 12.97 2.59 -2.41
N LYS A 50 13.09 1.26 -2.50
CA LYS A 50 11.95 0.34 -2.42
C LYS A 50 11.30 0.40 -1.04
N ARG A 51 12.07 0.55 0.05
CA ARG A 51 11.53 0.78 1.42
C ARG A 51 10.63 2.00 1.48
N GLY A 52 11.08 3.12 0.91
CA GLY A 52 10.29 4.35 0.86
C GLY A 52 9.00 4.21 0.04
N ILE A 53 8.99 3.38 -1.00
CA ILE A 53 7.79 3.08 -1.79
C ILE A 53 6.82 2.21 -0.99
N ILE A 54 7.30 1.18 -0.30
CA ILE A 54 6.50 0.31 0.58
C ILE A 54 5.81 1.14 1.67
N GLU A 55 6.54 2.03 2.35
CA GLU A 55 5.95 2.90 3.38
C GLU A 55 4.82 3.77 2.83
N ARG A 56 5.02 4.39 1.66
CA ARG A 56 4.00 5.24 1.02
C ARG A 56 2.79 4.42 0.57
N TYR A 57 3.02 3.21 0.07
CA TYR A 57 1.97 2.27 -0.28
C TYR A 57 1.08 1.96 0.93
N LEU A 58 1.69 1.59 2.06
CA LEU A 58 0.96 1.26 3.29
C LEU A 58 0.19 2.45 3.86
N TRP A 59 0.77 3.66 3.81
CA TRP A 59 0.06 4.85 4.26
C TRP A 59 -1.14 5.20 3.38
N ALA A 60 -0.99 5.07 2.06
CA ALA A 60 -2.09 5.27 1.14
C ALA A 60 -3.20 4.21 1.36
N GLU A 61 -2.81 2.95 1.59
CA GLU A 61 -3.74 1.86 1.91
C GLU A 61 -4.51 2.14 3.20
N TYR A 62 -3.81 2.51 4.27
CA TYR A 62 -4.42 2.86 5.55
C TYR A 62 -5.41 4.02 5.41
N TRP A 63 -5.04 5.06 4.65
CA TRP A 63 -5.91 6.20 4.42
C TRP A 63 -7.18 5.81 3.68
N LEU A 64 -7.07 5.00 2.61
CA LEU A 64 -8.23 4.48 1.87
C LEU A 64 -9.14 3.65 2.78
N ARG A 65 -8.59 2.71 3.56
CA ARG A 65 -9.37 1.91 4.52
C ARG A 65 -10.12 2.78 5.53
N THR A 66 -9.51 3.89 5.93
CA THR A 66 -10.17 4.88 6.81
C THR A 66 -11.35 5.55 6.10
N GLN A 67 -11.24 5.87 4.81
CA GLN A 67 -12.36 6.42 4.03
C GLN A 67 -13.46 5.38 3.79
N GLU A 68 -13.09 4.14 3.45
CA GLU A 68 -14.04 3.03 3.26
C GLU A 68 -14.83 2.75 4.53
N ARG A 69 -14.18 2.82 5.70
CA ARG A 69 -14.85 2.74 6.99
C ARG A 69 -15.84 3.88 7.19
N GLN A 70 -15.46 5.12 6.88
CA GLN A 70 -16.38 6.27 6.97
C GLN A 70 -17.62 6.05 6.11
N LEU A 71 -17.44 5.58 4.86
CA LEU A 71 -18.56 5.22 3.98
C LEU A 71 -19.44 4.12 4.58
N ALA A 72 -18.85 3.06 5.15
CA ALA A 72 -19.58 1.96 5.77
C ALA A 72 -20.41 2.40 6.99
N GLU A 73 -19.94 3.43 7.70
CA GLU A 73 -20.64 4.08 8.80
C GLU A 73 -21.71 5.10 8.34
N GLY A 74 -21.88 5.28 7.02
CA GLY A 74 -22.86 6.18 6.42
C GLY A 74 -22.41 7.63 6.31
N ASN A 75 -21.12 7.91 6.55
CA ASN A 75 -20.55 9.25 6.41
C ASN A 75 -20.16 9.53 4.95
N GLU A 76 -20.12 10.82 4.61
CA GLU A 76 -19.59 11.26 3.32
C GLU A 76 -18.06 11.30 3.33
N ILE A 77 -17.47 11.02 2.17
CA ILE A 77 -16.04 11.19 1.94
C ILE A 77 -15.79 12.07 0.71
N ASP A 78 -14.59 12.61 0.60
CA ASP A 78 -14.14 13.28 -0.61
C ASP A 78 -13.78 12.24 -1.68
N ILE A 79 -14.70 12.00 -2.62
CA ILE A 79 -14.52 11.05 -3.71
C ILE A 79 -13.32 11.43 -4.61
N GLY A 80 -13.04 12.72 -4.78
CA GLY A 80 -11.91 13.18 -5.57
C GLY A 80 -10.56 12.77 -4.95
N LYS A 81 -10.43 12.92 -3.63
CA LYS A 81 -9.25 12.44 -2.89
C LYS A 81 -9.18 10.92 -2.85
N TYR A 82 -10.33 10.25 -2.70
CA TYR A 82 -10.42 8.79 -2.73
C TYR A 82 -9.88 8.20 -4.04
N VAL A 83 -10.31 8.74 -5.17
CA VAL A 83 -9.85 8.31 -6.50
C VAL A 83 -8.34 8.57 -6.67
N GLN A 84 -7.85 9.72 -6.22
CA GLN A 84 -6.41 10.03 -6.28
C GLN A 84 -5.57 9.07 -5.45
N ALA A 85 -5.98 8.75 -4.23
CA ALA A 85 -5.29 7.79 -3.39
C ALA A 85 -5.34 6.37 -3.96
N SER A 86 -6.49 5.96 -4.53
CA SER A 86 -6.64 4.67 -5.21
C SER A 86 -5.68 4.54 -6.40
N ASN A 87 -5.60 5.57 -7.24
CA ASN A 87 -4.68 5.60 -8.38
C ASN A 87 -3.21 5.58 -7.93
N ASN A 88 -2.89 6.27 -6.83
CA ASN A 88 -1.55 6.25 -6.25
C ASN A 88 -1.15 4.84 -5.80
N ILE A 89 -2.05 4.08 -5.15
CA ILE A 89 -1.77 2.69 -4.75
C ILE A 89 -1.48 1.82 -5.97
N VAL A 90 -2.28 1.91 -7.04
CA VAL A 90 -2.04 1.14 -8.26
C VAL A 90 -0.65 1.46 -8.84
N ALA A 91 -0.30 2.75 -8.93
CA ALA A 91 1.00 3.17 -9.42
C ALA A 91 2.17 2.69 -8.53
N LEU A 92 2.01 2.71 -7.20
CA LEU A 92 3.02 2.22 -6.26
C LEU A 92 3.15 0.69 -6.33
N SER A 93 2.04 -0.04 -6.47
CA SER A 93 2.02 -1.51 -6.60
C SER A 93 2.80 -1.97 -7.83
N ASN A 94 2.55 -1.35 -8.98
CA ASN A 94 3.28 -1.62 -10.21
C ASN A 94 4.80 -1.37 -10.03
N LYS A 95 5.17 -0.31 -9.32
CA LYS A 95 6.59 0.00 -9.02
C LYS A 95 7.25 -0.99 -8.06
N LEU A 96 6.47 -1.65 -7.20
CA LEU A 96 6.99 -2.68 -6.30
C LEU A 96 7.22 -4.02 -7.01
N GLY A 97 6.72 -4.17 -8.23
CA GLY A 97 6.70 -5.44 -8.96
C GLY A 97 5.56 -6.35 -8.49
N LEU A 98 4.54 -5.79 -7.82
CA LEU A 98 3.29 -6.49 -7.55
C LEU A 98 2.48 -6.51 -8.84
N GLU A 99 2.84 -7.41 -9.75
CA GLU A 99 2.16 -7.54 -11.03
C GLU A 99 0.83 -8.28 -10.85
N ARG A 100 -0.20 -7.78 -11.53
CA ARG A 100 -1.44 -8.52 -11.70
C ARG A 100 -1.11 -9.80 -12.46
N VAL A 101 -1.24 -10.96 -11.82
CA VAL A 101 -1.21 -12.24 -12.52
C VAL A 101 -2.37 -12.24 -13.50
N GLN A 102 -2.06 -12.06 -14.79
CA GLN A 102 -3.06 -12.19 -15.84
C GLN A 102 -3.46 -13.66 -15.86
N ARG A 103 -4.69 -13.96 -15.45
CA ARG A 103 -5.24 -15.31 -15.59
C ARG A 103 -5.26 -15.62 -17.09
N GLU A 104 -4.41 -16.56 -17.52
CA GLU A 104 -4.56 -17.16 -18.85
C GLU A 104 -5.92 -17.85 -18.86
N VAL A 105 -6.84 -17.32 -19.66
CA VAL A 105 -8.11 -17.96 -19.95
C VAL A 105 -7.93 -18.65 -21.29
N SER A 106 -7.90 -19.97 -21.27
CA SER A 106 -7.80 -20.76 -22.49
C SER A 106 -9.15 -20.73 -23.24
N LEU A 107 -9.12 -21.02 -24.54
CA LEU A 107 -10.35 -21.18 -25.33
C LEU A 107 -11.25 -22.28 -24.72
N SER A 108 -10.65 -23.29 -24.11
CA SER A 108 -11.31 -24.37 -23.38
C SER A 108 -12.11 -23.86 -22.17
N ASP A 109 -11.57 -22.89 -21.42
CA ASP A 109 -12.28 -22.26 -20.29
C ASP A 109 -13.50 -21.45 -20.77
N TYR A 110 -13.41 -20.85 -21.95
CA TYR A 110 -14.52 -20.12 -22.58
C TYR A 110 -15.63 -21.06 -23.07
N LEU A 111 -15.28 -22.22 -23.62
CA LEU A 111 -16.23 -23.22 -24.11
C LEU A 111 -16.96 -23.93 -22.95
N ALA A 112 -16.23 -24.33 -21.91
CA ALA A 112 -16.82 -24.94 -20.71
C ALA A 112 -17.82 -24.01 -20.01
N LYS A 113 -17.58 -22.69 -20.04
CA LYS A 113 -18.49 -21.69 -19.48
C LYS A 113 -19.75 -21.46 -20.33
N ARG A 114 -19.69 -21.75 -21.64
CA ARG A 114 -20.81 -21.60 -22.58
C ARG A 114 -21.72 -22.82 -22.63
N GLU A 115 -21.22 -24.01 -22.35
CA GLU A 115 -22.00 -25.25 -22.30
C GLU A 115 -22.72 -25.47 -20.96
N GLY A 116 -22.34 -24.72 -19.91
CA GLY A 116 -22.96 -24.74 -18.59
C GLY A 116 -23.98 -23.62 -18.32
N SER A 117 -24.44 -22.89 -19.33
CA SER A 117 -25.53 -21.89 -19.26
C SER A 117 -26.65 -22.26 -20.22
#